data_AF-A0A815WI90-F1
#
_entry.id   AF-A0A815WI90-F1
#
_cell.length_a   1.000
_cell.length_b   1.000
_cell.length_c   1.000
_cell.angle_alpha   90.00
_cell.angle_beta   90.00
_cell.angle_gamma   90.00
#
_symmetry.space_group_name_H-M   'P 1'
#
loop_
_entity.id
_entity.type
_entity.pdbx_description
1 polymer ?
#
loop_
_entity_poly.entity_id
_entity_poly.type
_entity_poly.pdbx_seq_one_letter_code
_entity_poly.pdbx_strand_id
1 'polypeptide(L)'
;MVTLIMNNIGEELTRDQKKLCYNRIPFENQHVVTLAIGHTCILIDHWLHNLAIINHRIFIFHRILVGLNIYNDNDWSIFSRVLAKNIILLLYNSLATVSITETIKSPSFDEYEQLYEKYPQTLTCPCKKILIDYEHILDIHYELHQVCTSTFITNAWFIYLAHPDQNNKISYRDFRWLGSSTFQALNSLCQLVHQTILDSRQQFLYNQYISITVTSRNLFEFQLRTFVQQLKSSITNNFVFSLDLVRNSTHTNGLYSALDTNYRLFLVVSNTFIESGPIMYPKNCPCEVSPTCSGPLAIYNFSDSTPVFVVPGMHRACYIIEALLQSTLECFYNHACLQRLQSYILSEVPIGITPLNAALKSSYSINSTIKQLLDQLMIEEWTWSSHYEQYYNHCRPVDCKYSYKSTNSVIYIVTASIGLLGGLVTVLKVMIPLLVQLQQELNFKRSHQNPSSDMQWRRDITK
;
A
#
# COMPACT_ATOMS: atom_id res chain seq x y z
N MET A 1 -15.47 14.68 -24.27
CA MET A 1 -16.36 14.23 -23.19
C MET A 1 -16.03 14.90 -21.84
N VAL A 2 -15.87 16.24 -21.82
CA VAL A 2 -15.94 17.12 -20.61
C VAL A 2 -16.61 18.46 -20.97
N THR A 3 -17.20 18.59 -22.16
CA THR A 3 -17.87 19.82 -22.64
C THR A 3 -19.38 19.62 -22.75
N LEU A 4 -19.99 18.91 -21.78
CA LEU A 4 -21.42 18.57 -21.82
C LEU A 4 -22.10 18.45 -20.44
N ILE A 5 -21.49 18.98 -19.38
CA ILE A 5 -22.12 19.07 -18.04
C ILE A 5 -21.93 20.47 -17.44
N MET A 6 -22.16 21.52 -18.24
CA MET A 6 -22.32 22.89 -17.72
C MET A 6 -23.50 23.64 -18.34
N ASN A 7 -24.45 22.94 -18.97
CA ASN A 7 -25.59 23.55 -19.65
C ASN A 7 -26.94 23.35 -18.95
N ASN A 8 -27.00 22.95 -17.67
CA ASN A 8 -28.29 22.53 -17.09
C ASN A 8 -28.71 23.11 -15.75
N ILE A 9 -28.14 24.21 -15.28
CA ILE A 9 -28.73 24.94 -14.14
C ILE A 9 -28.53 26.43 -14.37
N GLY A 10 -29.47 27.06 -15.08
CA GLY A 10 -29.40 28.47 -15.44
C GLY A 10 -30.69 29.02 -16.05
N GLU A 11 -31.85 28.49 -15.67
CA GLU A 11 -33.14 29.11 -15.97
C GLU A 11 -33.97 29.16 -14.70
N GLU A 12 -33.87 30.27 -13.97
CA GLU A 12 -34.98 30.84 -13.20
C GLU A 12 -34.58 32.24 -12.72
N LEU A 13 -34.71 33.22 -13.62
CA LEU A 13 -34.84 34.62 -13.24
C LEU A 13 -35.93 35.24 -14.12
N THR A 14 -37.01 35.68 -13.48
CA THR A 14 -38.15 36.29 -14.16
C THR A 14 -37.76 37.62 -14.77
N ARG A 15 -38.42 37.95 -15.89
CA ARG A 15 -38.13 39.08 -16.80
C ARG A 15 -38.10 40.46 -16.09
N ASP A 16 -38.67 40.57 -14.90
CA ASP A 16 -38.70 41.80 -14.09
C ASP A 16 -37.44 42.01 -13.24
N GLN A 17 -36.68 40.96 -12.89
CA GLN A 17 -35.44 41.08 -12.12
C GLN A 17 -34.27 41.63 -12.96
N LYS A 18 -34.29 41.44 -14.29
CA LYS A 18 -33.26 42.00 -15.19
C LYS A 18 -33.40 43.51 -15.41
N LYS A 19 -34.56 44.12 -15.08
CA LYS A 19 -34.84 45.53 -15.37
C LYS A 19 -34.31 46.51 -14.32
N LEU A 20 -34.00 46.04 -13.11
CA LEU A 20 -33.58 46.89 -11.99
C LEU A 20 -32.06 47.17 -11.93
N CYS A 21 -31.23 46.43 -12.68
CA CYS A 21 -29.77 46.52 -12.52
C CYS A 21 -29.01 47.18 -13.68
N TYR A 22 -29.63 47.60 -14.79
CA TYR A 22 -28.85 47.90 -16.01
C TYR A 22 -28.86 49.33 -16.59
N ASN A 23 -29.43 50.35 -15.94
CA ASN A 23 -29.46 51.69 -16.54
C ASN A 23 -28.83 52.80 -15.70
N ARG A 24 -27.49 52.91 -15.79
CA ARG A 24 -26.66 54.14 -15.91
C ARG A 24 -25.28 53.87 -15.33
N ILE A 25 -24.24 53.89 -16.17
CA ILE A 25 -22.91 54.53 -16.00
C ILE A 25 -22.02 54.09 -17.20
N PRO A 26 -21.19 54.97 -17.80
CA PRO A 26 -20.41 54.68 -19.00
C PRO A 26 -19.08 53.97 -18.70
N PHE A 27 -18.54 53.38 -19.78
CA PHE A 27 -17.28 52.64 -19.88
C PHE A 27 -16.05 53.38 -19.30
N GLU A 28 -15.49 52.87 -18.20
CA GLU A 28 -14.06 52.55 -18.03
C GLU A 28 -13.86 51.91 -16.64
N ASN A 29 -13.10 50.80 -16.57
CA ASN A 29 -12.78 49.94 -15.40
C ASN A 29 -13.73 48.76 -15.11
N GLN A 30 -13.54 47.62 -15.80
CA GLN A 30 -14.41 46.44 -15.68
C GLN A 30 -13.75 45.13 -15.18
N HIS A 31 -12.61 45.17 -14.48
CA HIS A 31 -12.03 43.94 -13.89
C HIS A 31 -11.93 43.89 -12.37
N VAL A 32 -12.15 45.00 -11.65
CA VAL A 32 -12.07 45.03 -10.18
C VAL A 32 -13.46 44.99 -9.50
N VAL A 33 -14.54 45.30 -10.21
CA VAL A 33 -15.89 45.39 -9.62
C VAL A 33 -16.68 44.07 -9.72
N THR A 34 -16.31 43.16 -10.64
CA THR A 34 -17.07 41.93 -10.92
C THR A 34 -16.87 40.83 -9.87
N LEU A 35 -15.77 40.86 -9.09
CA LEU A 35 -15.54 39.88 -8.02
C LEU A 35 -16.24 40.25 -6.69
N ALA A 36 -16.47 41.54 -6.45
CA ALA A 36 -17.10 42.02 -5.22
C ALA A 36 -18.63 41.79 -5.20
N ILE A 37 -19.27 41.79 -6.37
CA ILE A 37 -20.73 41.64 -6.51
C ILE A 37 -21.15 40.16 -6.50
N GLY A 38 -20.29 39.24 -6.98
CA GLY A 38 -20.54 37.81 -6.90
C GLY A 38 -20.50 37.27 -5.45
N HIS A 39 -19.60 37.81 -4.62
CA HIS A 39 -19.47 37.41 -3.22
C HIS A 39 -20.60 37.91 -2.34
N THR A 40 -21.17 39.09 -2.63
CA THR A 40 -22.32 39.63 -1.89
C THR A 40 -23.63 38.93 -2.26
N CYS A 41 -23.82 38.49 -3.50
CA CYS A 41 -25.02 37.73 -3.89
C CYS A 41 -25.06 36.32 -3.27
N ILE A 42 -23.93 35.60 -3.18
CA ILE A 42 -23.90 34.26 -2.55
C ILE A 42 -24.08 34.35 -1.03
N LEU A 43 -23.55 35.41 -0.40
CA LEU A 43 -23.78 35.67 1.02
C LEU A 43 -25.25 36.01 1.32
N ILE A 44 -25.94 36.73 0.42
CA ILE A 44 -27.37 37.03 0.53
C ILE A 44 -28.22 35.77 0.33
N ASP A 45 -27.84 34.87 -0.59
CA ASP A 45 -28.57 33.61 -0.82
C ASP A 45 -28.42 32.64 0.36
N HIS A 46 -27.22 32.56 0.97
CA HIS A 46 -27.00 31.80 2.20
C HIS A 46 -27.69 32.44 3.42
N TRP A 47 -27.86 33.76 3.43
CA TRP A 47 -28.67 34.46 4.44
C TRP A 47 -30.17 34.21 4.24
N LEU A 48 -30.66 34.21 2.99
CA LEU A 48 -32.06 33.96 2.63
C LEU A 48 -32.45 32.49 2.86
N HIS A 49 -31.54 31.53 2.64
CA HIS A 49 -31.82 30.11 2.91
C HIS A 49 -31.86 29.81 4.41
N ASN A 50 -31.01 30.46 5.21
CA ASN A 50 -31.12 30.40 6.68
C ASN A 50 -32.38 31.12 7.21
N LEU A 51 -32.80 32.22 6.57
CA LEU A 51 -34.09 32.86 6.86
C LEU A 51 -35.29 31.98 6.48
N ALA A 52 -35.19 31.15 5.44
CA ALA A 52 -36.25 30.20 5.05
C ALA A 52 -36.40 29.04 6.05
N ILE A 53 -35.28 28.53 6.60
CA ILE A 53 -35.29 27.52 7.68
C ILE A 53 -35.84 28.13 8.99
N ILE A 54 -35.52 29.41 9.25
CA ILE A 54 -36.10 30.16 10.37
C ILE A 54 -37.61 30.39 10.15
N ASN A 55 -38.05 30.70 8.93
CA ASN A 55 -39.47 30.87 8.60
C ASN A 55 -40.28 29.57 8.70
N HIS A 56 -39.73 28.42 8.30
CA HIS A 56 -40.42 27.14 8.47
C HIS A 56 -40.52 26.73 9.96
N ARG A 57 -39.53 27.11 10.78
CA ARG A 57 -39.59 26.93 12.25
C ARG A 57 -40.53 27.93 12.93
N ILE A 58 -40.67 29.14 12.39
CA ILE A 58 -41.66 30.14 12.82
C ILE A 58 -43.09 29.68 12.46
N PHE A 59 -43.29 29.03 11.31
CA PHE A 59 -44.60 28.50 10.90
C PHE A 59 -45.07 27.31 11.76
N ILE A 60 -44.14 26.46 12.20
CA ILE A 60 -44.41 25.43 13.22
C ILE A 60 -44.70 26.09 14.58
N PHE A 61 -43.99 27.17 14.92
CA PHE A 61 -44.27 27.96 16.13
C PHE A 61 -45.67 28.59 16.11
N HIS A 62 -46.14 29.05 14.95
CA HIS A 62 -47.48 29.61 14.81
C HIS A 62 -48.57 28.55 15.00
N ARG A 63 -48.38 27.32 14.47
CA ARG A 63 -49.33 26.21 14.72
C ARG A 63 -49.32 25.70 16.16
N ILE A 64 -48.19 25.79 16.87
CA ILE A 64 -48.11 25.46 18.31
C ILE A 64 -48.76 26.56 19.17
N LEU A 65 -48.66 27.83 18.77
CA LEU A 65 -49.30 28.97 19.45
C LEU A 65 -50.83 28.99 19.30
N VAL A 66 -51.37 28.51 18.18
CA VAL A 66 -52.83 28.46 17.93
C VAL A 66 -53.52 27.30 18.67
N GLY A 67 -52.77 26.33 19.20
CA GLY A 67 -53.31 25.20 19.97
C GLY A 67 -53.42 25.40 21.49
N LEU A 68 -52.93 26.52 22.03
CA LEU A 68 -53.02 26.80 23.46
C LEU A 68 -54.25 27.67 23.74
N ASN A 69 -55.29 27.03 24.26
CA ASN A 69 -56.49 27.65 24.81
C ASN A 69 -56.09 28.44 26.07
N ILE A 70 -55.67 29.69 25.91
CA ILE A 70 -55.20 30.56 27.02
C ILE A 70 -56.40 31.39 27.49
N TYR A 71 -57.14 30.83 28.45
CA TYR A 71 -58.00 31.58 29.35
C TYR A 71 -57.73 31.07 30.77
N ASN A 72 -57.27 31.96 31.64
CA ASN A 72 -56.87 31.73 33.03
C ASN A 72 -55.69 30.78 33.25
N ASP A 73 -54.46 31.31 33.18
CA ASP A 73 -53.39 30.87 34.08
C ASP A 73 -52.27 31.90 34.14
N ASN A 74 -51.67 32.07 35.33
CA ASN A 74 -50.71 33.11 35.67
C ASN A 74 -49.64 33.34 34.58
N ASP A 75 -49.50 34.60 34.14
CA ASP A 75 -48.51 35.10 33.16
C ASP A 75 -47.08 34.58 33.40
N TRP A 76 -46.73 34.35 34.68
CA TRP A 76 -45.46 33.79 35.12
C TRP A 76 -45.13 32.40 34.54
N SER A 77 -46.13 31.57 34.22
CA SER A 77 -45.92 30.20 33.74
C SER A 77 -45.45 30.14 32.27
N ILE A 78 -45.89 31.08 31.43
CA ILE A 78 -45.51 31.19 30.02
C ILE A 78 -44.10 31.76 29.90
N PHE A 79 -43.80 32.82 30.67
CA PHE A 79 -42.45 33.37 30.78
C PHE A 79 -41.45 32.32 31.25
N SER A 80 -41.80 31.53 32.27
CA SER A 80 -40.98 30.42 32.76
C SER A 80 -40.62 29.40 31.67
N ARG A 81 -41.58 28.98 30.83
CA ARG A 81 -41.35 28.01 29.74
C ARG A 81 -40.46 28.55 28.61
N VAL A 82 -40.60 29.83 28.27
CA VAL A 82 -39.75 30.49 27.25
C VAL A 82 -38.34 30.69 27.79
N LEU A 83 -38.20 31.07 29.06
CA LEU A 83 -36.91 31.24 29.72
C LEU A 83 -36.15 29.90 29.78
N ALA A 84 -36.82 28.83 30.19
CA ALA A 84 -36.22 27.49 30.26
C ALA A 84 -35.68 27.00 28.91
N LYS A 85 -36.42 27.22 27.81
CA LYS A 85 -35.96 26.85 26.45
C LYS A 85 -34.74 27.64 26.00
N ASN A 86 -34.66 28.93 26.32
CA ASN A 86 -33.49 29.75 26.01
C ASN A 86 -32.27 29.33 26.84
N ILE A 87 -32.47 28.99 28.11
CA ILE A 87 -31.41 28.46 28.99
C ILE A 87 -30.86 27.14 28.44
N ILE A 88 -31.74 26.21 28.01
CA ILE A 88 -31.33 24.94 27.41
C ILE A 88 -30.54 25.18 26.11
N LEU A 89 -30.97 26.11 25.26
CA LEU A 89 -30.27 26.46 24.01
C LEU A 89 -28.89 27.09 24.28
N LEU A 90 -28.78 27.92 25.32
CA LEU A 90 -27.52 28.51 25.77
C LEU A 90 -26.56 27.46 26.32
N LEU A 91 -27.05 26.53 27.16
CA LEU A 91 -26.28 25.39 27.66
C LEU A 91 -25.82 24.48 26.51
N TYR A 92 -26.69 24.20 25.55
CA TYR A 92 -26.32 23.42 24.38
C TYR A 92 -25.23 24.12 23.56
N ASN A 93 -25.36 25.43 23.31
CA ASN A 93 -24.34 26.18 22.57
C ASN A 93 -23.03 26.35 23.34
N SER A 94 -23.02 26.31 24.67
CA SER A 94 -21.77 26.34 25.44
C SER A 94 -21.07 24.98 25.47
N LEU A 95 -21.82 23.89 25.43
CA LEU A 95 -21.31 22.50 25.44
C LEU A 95 -20.99 21.97 24.04
N ALA A 96 -21.53 22.58 22.98
CA ALA A 96 -21.25 22.19 21.61
C ALA A 96 -19.78 22.46 21.25
N THR A 97 -19.09 21.41 20.80
CA THR A 97 -17.74 21.52 20.26
C THR A 97 -17.78 21.77 18.76
N VAL A 98 -16.98 22.72 18.28
CA VAL A 98 -16.77 23.00 16.86
C VAL A 98 -15.41 22.46 16.45
N SER A 99 -15.33 21.90 15.24
CA SER A 99 -14.05 21.49 14.65
C SER A 99 -13.39 22.71 14.01
N ILE A 100 -12.26 23.14 14.55
CA ILE A 100 -11.43 24.22 13.99
C ILE A 100 -10.34 23.58 13.16
N THR A 101 -10.06 24.12 11.97
CA THR A 101 -8.99 23.66 11.09
C THR A 101 -7.90 24.71 11.01
N GLU A 102 -6.69 24.33 11.40
CA GLU A 102 -5.49 25.15 11.30
C GLU A 102 -4.69 24.76 10.07
N THR A 103 -3.95 25.71 9.50
CA THR A 103 -3.08 25.47 8.34
C THR A 103 -1.68 26.01 8.60
N ILE A 104 -0.68 25.14 8.44
CA ILE A 104 0.74 25.47 8.57
C ILE A 104 1.37 25.40 7.18
N LYS A 105 2.20 26.39 6.84
CA LYS A 105 2.87 26.46 5.54
C LYS A 105 4.26 25.84 5.60
N SER A 106 4.54 24.93 4.67
CA SER A 106 5.84 24.29 4.45
C SER A 106 6.53 23.83 5.76
N PRO A 107 5.87 22.93 6.54
CA PRO A 107 6.43 22.49 7.81
C PRO A 107 7.74 21.73 7.62
N SER A 108 8.59 21.79 8.64
CA SER A 108 9.78 20.92 8.72
C SER A 108 9.39 19.49 9.06
N PHE A 109 10.32 18.55 8.87
CA PHE A 109 10.12 17.15 9.27
C PHE A 109 9.76 17.02 10.76
N ASP A 110 10.52 17.68 11.63
CA ASP A 110 10.28 17.66 13.08
C ASP A 110 8.91 18.27 13.45
N GLU A 111 8.51 19.34 12.77
CA GLU A 111 7.21 19.98 12.99
C GLU A 111 6.07 19.04 12.56
N TYR A 112 6.23 18.33 11.44
CA TYR A 112 5.28 17.31 11.02
C TYR A 112 5.18 16.16 12.02
N GLU A 113 6.29 15.59 12.49
CA GLU A 113 6.24 14.47 13.45
C GLU A 113 5.52 14.89 14.73
N GLN A 114 5.81 16.09 15.27
CA GLN A 114 5.12 16.63 16.45
C GLN A 114 3.61 16.81 16.22
N LEU A 115 3.22 17.32 15.05
CA LEU A 115 1.81 17.48 14.68
C LEU A 115 1.13 16.13 14.49
N TYR A 116 1.83 15.15 13.92
CA TYR A 116 1.30 13.82 13.67
C TYR A 116 1.08 13.06 14.99
N GLU A 117 1.99 13.20 15.96
CA GLU A 117 1.80 12.66 17.31
C GLU A 117 0.54 13.22 17.99
N LYS A 118 0.26 14.52 17.78
CA LYS A 118 -0.86 15.20 18.43
C LYS A 118 -2.20 15.03 17.69
N TYR A 119 -2.17 14.98 16.36
CA TYR A 119 -3.36 14.99 15.49
C TYR A 119 -3.32 13.92 14.37
N PRO A 120 -3.06 12.63 14.69
CA PRO A 120 -2.77 11.61 13.67
C PRO A 120 -3.94 11.33 12.71
N GLN A 121 -5.18 11.57 13.14
CA GLN A 121 -6.39 11.28 12.37
C GLN A 121 -6.84 12.41 11.45
N THR A 122 -6.47 13.66 11.75
CA THR A 122 -6.95 14.85 11.02
C THR A 122 -5.85 15.59 10.29
N LEU A 123 -4.57 15.33 10.62
CA LEU A 123 -3.43 15.91 9.93
C LEU A 123 -3.37 15.41 8.48
N THR A 124 -3.37 16.35 7.54
CA THR A 124 -3.26 16.07 6.11
C THR A 124 -2.28 17.07 5.48
N CYS A 125 -1.28 16.54 4.78
CA CYS A 125 -0.20 17.32 4.19
C CYS A 125 -0.04 16.95 2.70
N PRO A 126 -0.57 17.72 1.74
CA PRO A 126 -0.35 17.46 0.32
C PRO A 126 1.13 17.53 -0.08
N CYS A 127 1.61 16.49 -0.76
CA CYS A 127 2.97 16.44 -1.32
C CYS A 127 3.08 17.33 -2.56
N LYS A 128 4.20 18.05 -2.68
CA LYS A 128 4.55 18.75 -3.92
C LYS A 128 5.10 17.81 -4.98
N LYS A 129 5.87 16.78 -4.58
CA LYS A 129 6.36 15.71 -5.46
C LYS A 129 5.63 14.42 -5.09
N ILE A 130 4.82 13.91 -6.02
CA ILE A 130 3.95 12.74 -5.78
C ILE A 130 4.67 11.42 -6.09
N LEU A 131 5.66 11.47 -7.00
CA LEU A 131 6.41 10.31 -7.47
C LEU A 131 7.83 10.37 -6.90
N ILE A 132 8.23 9.34 -6.17
CA ILE A 132 9.53 9.26 -5.48
C ILE A 132 10.19 7.94 -5.83
N ASP A 133 11.36 7.97 -6.45
CA ASP A 133 12.08 6.75 -6.83
C ASP A 133 12.47 5.96 -5.57
N TYR A 134 12.30 4.63 -5.60
CA TYR A 134 12.60 3.78 -4.44
C TYR A 134 14.06 3.87 -4.00
N GLU A 135 14.99 4.07 -4.94
CA GLU A 135 16.42 4.26 -4.67
C GLU A 135 16.72 5.36 -3.63
N HIS A 136 15.88 6.39 -3.53
CA HIS A 136 16.06 7.48 -2.57
C HIS A 136 15.48 7.21 -1.18
N ILE A 137 14.71 6.14 -1.00
CA ILE A 137 13.92 5.92 0.22
C ILE A 137 14.05 4.50 0.77
N LEU A 138 14.71 3.62 0.04
CA LEU A 138 14.83 2.20 0.33
C LEU A 138 16.20 1.68 -0.09
N ASP A 139 16.80 0.91 0.79
CA ASP A 139 18.04 0.18 0.53
C ASP A 139 17.80 -1.32 0.78
N ILE A 140 18.39 -2.17 -0.07
CA ILE A 140 18.18 -3.62 -0.07
C ILE A 140 19.52 -4.33 -0.22
N HIS A 141 19.86 -5.15 0.77
CA HIS A 141 21.07 -5.95 0.81
C HIS A 141 20.74 -7.45 0.87
N TYR A 142 21.63 -8.26 0.32
CA TYR A 142 21.52 -9.71 0.37
C TYR A 142 22.91 -10.35 0.51
N GLU A 143 22.92 -11.51 1.13
CA GLU A 143 24.09 -12.39 1.18
C GLU A 143 23.73 -13.76 0.60
N LEU A 144 24.61 -14.28 -0.26
CA LEU A 144 24.46 -15.61 -0.84
C LEU A 144 25.15 -16.67 0.01
N HIS A 145 24.70 -17.91 -0.15
CA HIS A 145 25.29 -19.08 0.49
C HIS A 145 26.80 -19.14 0.23
N GLN A 146 27.58 -19.44 1.29
CA GLN A 146 29.05 -19.41 1.30
C GLN A 146 29.71 -20.20 0.17
N VAL A 147 29.04 -21.19 -0.40
CA VAL A 147 29.53 -21.93 -1.58
C VAL A 147 29.80 -20.99 -2.77
N CYS A 148 28.99 -19.95 -2.94
CA CYS A 148 29.09 -18.97 -4.02
C CYS A 148 30.21 -17.95 -3.85
N THR A 149 30.99 -18.04 -2.76
CA THR A 149 32.22 -17.27 -2.54
C THR A 149 33.40 -18.16 -2.15
N SER A 150 33.19 -19.49 -2.14
CA SER A 150 34.18 -20.47 -1.72
C SER A 150 35.19 -20.81 -2.83
N THR A 151 36.27 -21.49 -2.46
CA THR A 151 37.25 -22.04 -3.42
C THR A 151 36.60 -23.00 -4.43
N PHE A 152 35.49 -23.65 -4.10
CA PHE A 152 34.84 -24.67 -4.94
C PHE A 152 34.16 -24.13 -6.20
N ILE A 153 34.02 -22.81 -6.34
CA ILE A 153 33.49 -22.18 -7.55
C ILE A 153 34.58 -21.45 -8.36
N THR A 154 35.86 -21.69 -8.04
CA THR A 154 36.98 -21.00 -8.70
C THR A 154 37.60 -21.85 -9.82
N ASN A 155 38.23 -21.17 -10.79
CA ASN A 155 38.97 -21.83 -11.86
C ASN A 155 40.09 -22.74 -11.33
N ALA A 156 40.73 -22.38 -10.22
CA ALA A 156 41.76 -23.21 -9.58
C ALA A 156 41.21 -24.58 -9.18
N TRP A 157 40.01 -24.62 -8.60
CA TRP A 157 39.33 -25.87 -8.27
C TRP A 157 38.92 -26.68 -9.50
N PHE A 158 38.40 -26.01 -10.54
CA PHE A 158 37.99 -26.70 -11.77
C PHE A 158 39.18 -27.37 -12.47
N ILE A 159 40.33 -26.69 -12.53
CA ILE A 159 41.57 -27.20 -13.11
C ILE A 159 42.14 -28.33 -12.25
N TYR A 160 42.11 -28.17 -10.93
CA TYR A 160 42.54 -29.22 -9.99
C TYR A 160 41.76 -30.53 -10.20
N LEU A 161 40.44 -30.44 -10.46
CA LEU A 161 39.61 -31.60 -10.79
C LEU A 161 39.82 -32.13 -12.22
N ALA A 162 40.12 -31.25 -13.17
CA ALA A 162 40.23 -31.59 -14.60
C ALA A 162 41.58 -32.21 -15.01
N HIS A 163 42.47 -32.49 -14.05
CA HIS A 163 43.77 -33.13 -14.29
C HIS A 163 43.77 -34.59 -13.79
N PRO A 164 42.98 -35.51 -14.39
CA PRO A 164 43.21 -36.92 -14.16
C PRO A 164 44.53 -37.34 -14.82
N ASP A 165 45.29 -38.18 -14.12
CA ASP A 165 46.48 -38.85 -14.64
C ASP A 165 46.22 -39.44 -16.04
N GLN A 166 46.94 -38.94 -17.05
CA GLN A 166 46.78 -39.31 -18.46
C GLN A 166 46.99 -40.81 -18.72
N ASN A 167 47.63 -41.53 -17.79
CA ASN A 167 47.89 -42.96 -17.92
C ASN A 167 46.75 -43.84 -17.40
N ASN A 168 45.82 -43.28 -16.62
CA ASN A 168 44.72 -44.04 -16.03
C ASN A 168 43.44 -43.85 -16.82
N LYS A 169 42.91 -44.95 -17.37
CA LYS A 169 41.56 -44.95 -17.95
C LYS A 169 40.56 -44.66 -16.83
N ILE A 170 39.67 -43.69 -17.02
CA ILE A 170 38.67 -43.30 -16.02
C ILE A 170 37.28 -43.60 -16.55
N SER A 171 36.40 -44.07 -15.67
CA SER A 171 35.00 -44.30 -16.03
C SER A 171 34.30 -42.96 -16.23
N TYR A 172 33.45 -42.84 -17.25
CA TYR A 172 32.59 -41.65 -17.43
C TYR A 172 31.62 -41.41 -16.24
N ARG A 173 31.47 -42.39 -15.33
CA ARG A 173 30.69 -42.29 -14.08
C ARG A 173 31.49 -41.77 -12.89
N ASP A 174 32.80 -41.59 -13.06
CA ASP A 174 33.74 -41.26 -12.00
C ASP A 174 33.67 -39.78 -11.63
N PHE A 175 33.82 -39.47 -10.34
CA PHE A 175 33.91 -38.09 -9.87
C PHE A 175 35.05 -37.32 -10.55
N ARG A 176 36.18 -37.96 -10.85
CA ARG A 176 37.32 -37.31 -11.54
C ARG A 176 36.98 -36.90 -12.97
N TRP A 177 35.99 -37.55 -13.57
CA TRP A 177 35.48 -37.18 -14.90
C TRP A 177 34.45 -36.05 -14.81
N LEU A 178 33.48 -36.20 -13.91
CA LEU A 178 32.32 -35.29 -13.85
C LEU A 178 32.55 -34.04 -12.99
N GLY A 179 33.44 -34.13 -12.00
CA GLY A 179 33.56 -33.15 -10.93
C GLY A 179 33.85 -31.73 -11.42
N SER A 180 34.79 -31.56 -12.35
CA SER A 180 35.11 -30.22 -12.88
C SER A 180 33.88 -29.56 -13.50
N SER A 181 33.17 -30.27 -14.37
CA SER A 181 31.93 -29.76 -14.98
C SER A 181 30.83 -29.52 -13.93
N THR A 182 30.72 -30.37 -12.91
CA THR A 182 29.72 -30.21 -11.84
C THR A 182 29.91 -28.90 -11.09
N PHE A 183 31.16 -28.58 -10.73
CA PHE A 183 31.47 -27.34 -10.01
C PHE A 183 31.44 -26.11 -10.91
N GLN A 184 31.78 -26.23 -12.20
CA GLN A 184 31.55 -25.17 -13.18
C GLN A 184 30.06 -24.85 -13.31
N ALA A 185 29.20 -25.86 -13.38
CA ALA A 185 27.75 -25.66 -13.43
C ALA A 185 27.20 -25.03 -12.13
N LEU A 186 27.74 -25.41 -10.96
CA LEU A 186 27.41 -24.75 -9.69
C LEU A 186 27.83 -23.28 -9.67
N ASN A 187 29.02 -22.95 -10.18
CA ASN A 187 29.46 -21.56 -10.32
C ASN A 187 28.54 -20.77 -11.26
N SER A 188 28.16 -21.35 -12.41
CA SER A 188 27.21 -20.71 -13.33
C SER A 188 25.86 -20.43 -12.66
N LEU A 189 25.37 -21.33 -11.80
CA LEU A 189 24.15 -21.10 -11.01
C LEU A 189 24.33 -19.98 -9.99
N CYS A 190 25.43 -19.94 -9.25
CA CYS A 190 25.74 -18.84 -8.33
C CYS A 190 25.79 -17.49 -9.06
N GLN A 191 26.45 -17.43 -10.22
CA GLN A 191 26.52 -16.24 -11.05
C GLN A 191 25.15 -15.82 -11.58
N LEU A 192 24.36 -16.77 -12.08
CA LEU A 192 23.02 -16.51 -12.60
C LEU A 192 22.08 -15.99 -11.51
N VAL A 193 22.10 -16.61 -10.33
CA VAL A 193 21.36 -16.16 -9.15
C VAL A 193 21.77 -14.73 -8.77
N HIS A 194 23.08 -14.47 -8.67
CA HIS A 194 23.61 -13.16 -8.33
C HIS A 194 23.13 -12.09 -9.31
N GLN A 195 23.27 -12.34 -10.61
CA GLN A 195 22.85 -11.40 -11.66
C GLN A 195 21.33 -11.20 -11.66
N THR A 196 20.56 -12.28 -11.47
CA THR A 196 19.09 -12.22 -11.40
C THR A 196 18.62 -11.31 -10.27
N ILE A 197 19.25 -11.41 -9.09
CA ILE A 197 18.93 -10.55 -7.94
C ILE A 197 19.35 -9.10 -8.23
N LEU A 198 20.57 -8.88 -8.76
CA LEU A 198 21.05 -7.54 -9.09
C LEU A 198 20.14 -6.81 -10.07
N ASP A 199 19.80 -7.46 -11.19
CA ASP A 199 18.98 -6.87 -12.25
C ASP A 199 17.57 -6.57 -11.73
N SER A 200 16.97 -7.52 -11.01
CA SER A 200 15.63 -7.35 -10.45
C SER A 200 15.60 -6.27 -9.37
N ARG A 201 16.63 -6.18 -8.53
CA ARG A 201 16.77 -5.11 -7.52
C ARG A 201 16.91 -3.76 -8.22
N GLN A 202 17.77 -3.65 -9.21
CA GLN A 202 17.98 -2.40 -9.94
C GLN A 202 16.68 -1.95 -10.64
N GLN A 203 16.00 -2.84 -11.34
CA GLN A 203 14.71 -2.55 -11.96
C GLN A 203 13.66 -2.12 -10.93
N PHE A 204 13.65 -2.76 -9.76
CA PHE A 204 12.75 -2.41 -8.68
C PHE A 204 13.04 -1.03 -8.08
N LEU A 205 14.31 -0.69 -7.86
CA LEU A 205 14.70 0.60 -7.28
C LEU A 205 14.43 1.79 -8.20
N TYR A 206 14.40 1.58 -9.52
CA TYR A 206 13.96 2.57 -10.50
C TYR A 206 12.44 2.78 -10.54
N ASN A 207 11.64 1.91 -9.92
CA ASN A 207 10.21 2.16 -9.80
C ASN A 207 9.93 3.28 -8.80
N GLN A 208 8.72 3.82 -8.85
CA GLN A 208 8.32 4.98 -8.08
C GLN A 208 7.31 4.62 -6.99
N TYR A 209 7.56 5.12 -5.79
CA TYR A 209 6.59 5.23 -4.72
C TYR A 209 5.65 6.41 -4.99
N ILE A 210 4.34 6.18 -4.88
CA ILE A 210 3.30 7.16 -5.21
C ILE A 210 2.64 7.63 -3.91
N SER A 211 2.68 8.94 -3.66
CA SER A 211 2.08 9.52 -2.45
C SER A 211 1.57 10.94 -2.72
N ILE A 212 0.25 11.13 -2.66
CA ILE A 212 -0.40 12.42 -2.90
C ILE A 212 -0.35 13.31 -1.66
N THR A 213 -0.34 12.69 -0.48
CA THR A 213 -0.26 13.32 0.83
C THR A 213 0.76 12.57 1.66
N VAL A 214 1.48 13.25 2.56
CA VAL A 214 2.47 12.63 3.43
C VAL A 214 1.88 11.38 4.11
N THR A 215 2.40 10.22 3.73
CA THR A 215 2.07 8.92 4.28
C THR A 215 2.70 8.84 5.67
N SER A 216 1.96 8.34 6.66
CA SER A 216 2.51 8.11 7.99
C SER A 216 3.64 7.07 7.97
N ARG A 217 4.60 7.19 8.89
CA ARG A 217 5.75 6.28 9.00
C ARG A 217 5.35 4.80 8.99
N ASN A 218 4.37 4.44 9.83
CA ASN A 218 3.91 3.05 9.94
C ASN A 218 3.33 2.53 8.61
N LEU A 219 2.52 3.34 7.92
CA LEU A 219 1.92 2.96 6.64
C LEU A 219 2.97 2.89 5.52
N PHE A 220 3.91 3.83 5.52
CA PHE A 220 5.04 3.84 4.60
C PHE A 220 5.91 2.58 4.75
N GLU A 221 6.33 2.25 5.98
CA GLU A 221 7.12 1.04 6.26
C GLU A 221 6.35 -0.25 5.92
N PHE A 222 5.04 -0.28 6.20
CA PHE A 222 4.19 -1.42 5.86
C PHE A 222 4.09 -1.63 4.34
N GLN A 223 3.90 -0.55 3.58
CA GLN A 223 3.86 -0.59 2.12
C GLN A 223 5.20 -1.04 1.54
N LEU A 224 6.31 -0.44 2.00
CA LEU A 224 7.66 -0.85 1.56
C LEU A 224 7.94 -2.32 1.85
N ARG A 225 7.63 -2.80 3.05
CA ARG A 225 7.76 -4.21 3.41
C ARG A 225 6.99 -5.11 2.44
N THR A 226 5.75 -4.74 2.13
CA THR A 226 4.90 -5.49 1.20
C THR A 226 5.52 -5.54 -0.19
N PHE A 227 6.04 -4.41 -0.69
CA PHE A 227 6.70 -4.36 -2.00
C PHE A 227 8.01 -5.16 -2.04
N VAL A 228 8.85 -5.10 -0.99
CA VAL A 228 10.07 -5.91 -0.90
C VAL A 228 9.74 -7.41 -0.83
N GLN A 229 8.68 -7.79 -0.12
CA GLN A 229 8.22 -9.19 -0.08
C GLN A 229 7.71 -9.67 -1.44
N GLN A 230 6.97 -8.82 -2.16
CA GLN A 230 6.52 -9.12 -3.52
C GLN A 230 7.70 -9.24 -4.49
N LEU A 231 8.69 -8.34 -4.40
CA LEU A 231 9.93 -8.44 -5.15
C LEU A 231 10.60 -9.79 -4.92
N LYS A 232 10.88 -10.13 -3.65
CA LYS A 232 11.52 -11.40 -3.29
C LYS A 232 10.76 -12.61 -3.86
N SER A 233 9.45 -12.67 -3.65
CA SER A 233 8.61 -13.77 -4.16
C SER A 233 8.63 -13.84 -5.69
N SER A 234 8.52 -12.70 -6.37
CA SER A 234 8.51 -12.65 -7.83
C SER A 234 9.84 -13.11 -8.43
N ILE A 235 10.98 -12.66 -7.88
CA ILE A 235 12.31 -13.07 -8.36
C ILE A 235 12.48 -14.59 -8.19
N THR A 236 12.17 -15.12 -7.00
CA THR A 236 12.30 -16.55 -6.72
C THR A 236 11.43 -17.38 -7.65
N ASN A 237 10.14 -17.03 -7.81
CA ASN A 237 9.22 -17.78 -8.65
C ASN A 237 9.63 -17.74 -10.13
N ASN A 238 10.06 -16.57 -10.63
CA ASN A 238 10.50 -16.43 -12.01
C ASN A 238 11.77 -17.26 -12.27
N PHE A 239 12.74 -17.22 -11.36
CA PHE A 239 13.97 -18.00 -11.49
C PHE A 239 13.69 -19.51 -11.52
N VAL A 240 12.90 -20.01 -10.56
CA VAL A 240 12.54 -21.44 -10.49
C VAL A 240 11.76 -21.85 -11.75
N PHE A 241 10.81 -21.03 -12.20
CA PHE A 241 10.06 -21.29 -13.41
C PHE A 241 10.97 -21.37 -14.65
N SER A 242 11.90 -20.43 -14.81
CA SER A 242 12.87 -20.45 -15.91
C SER A 242 13.77 -21.67 -15.85
N LEU A 243 14.22 -22.06 -14.66
CA LEU A 243 15.02 -23.26 -14.46
C LEU A 243 14.25 -24.53 -14.87
N ASP A 244 13.01 -24.67 -14.43
CA ASP A 244 12.16 -25.81 -14.77
C ASP A 244 11.83 -25.87 -16.26
N LEU A 245 11.62 -24.71 -16.91
CA LEU A 245 11.42 -24.64 -18.35
C LEU A 245 12.65 -25.17 -19.11
N VAL A 246 13.86 -24.75 -18.71
CA VAL A 246 15.10 -25.23 -19.34
C VAL A 246 15.29 -26.73 -19.12
N ARG A 247 15.04 -27.22 -17.91
CA ARG A 247 15.18 -28.66 -17.56
C ARG A 247 14.21 -29.52 -18.37
N ASN A 248 12.93 -29.15 -18.39
CA ASN A 248 11.89 -29.88 -19.11
C ASN A 248 12.15 -29.83 -20.62
N SER A 249 12.49 -28.66 -21.17
CA SER A 249 12.82 -28.52 -22.59
C SER A 249 14.04 -29.36 -22.98
N THR A 250 15.09 -29.36 -22.16
CA THR A 250 16.31 -30.16 -22.41
C THR A 250 16.00 -31.65 -22.50
N HIS A 251 15.17 -32.14 -21.58
CA HIS A 251 14.79 -33.56 -21.55
C HIS A 251 13.82 -33.94 -22.67
N THR A 252 12.75 -33.16 -22.90
CA THR A 252 11.75 -33.47 -23.93
C THR A 252 12.35 -33.43 -25.34
N ASN A 253 13.36 -32.60 -25.58
CA ASN A 253 14.08 -32.58 -26.85
C ASN A 253 15.12 -33.70 -26.98
N GLY A 254 15.32 -34.54 -25.95
CA GLY A 254 16.27 -35.65 -25.99
C GLY A 254 17.72 -35.20 -26.21
N LEU A 255 18.09 -34.00 -25.74
CA LEU A 255 19.41 -33.43 -26.03
C LEU A 255 20.52 -34.32 -25.45
N TYR A 256 21.49 -34.68 -26.28
CA TYR A 256 22.63 -35.51 -25.86
C TYR A 256 23.55 -34.73 -24.90
N SER A 257 23.86 -35.33 -23.75
CA SER A 257 24.81 -34.75 -22.80
C SER A 257 26.23 -34.92 -23.31
N ALA A 258 26.99 -33.84 -23.41
CA ALA A 258 28.42 -33.90 -23.77
C ALA A 258 29.28 -34.70 -22.78
N LEU A 259 28.72 -35.06 -21.61
CA LEU A 259 29.37 -35.87 -20.58
C LEU A 259 28.99 -37.36 -20.66
N ASP A 260 28.23 -37.78 -21.68
CA ASP A 260 27.74 -39.14 -21.88
C ASP A 260 26.91 -39.68 -20.69
N THR A 261 26.25 -38.77 -19.97
CA THR A 261 25.52 -39.08 -18.73
C THR A 261 24.07 -39.50 -18.94
N ASN A 262 23.48 -39.20 -20.10
CA ASN A 262 22.11 -39.57 -20.45
C ASN A 262 22.00 -40.66 -21.53
N TYR A 263 22.88 -40.65 -22.52
CA TYR A 263 22.98 -41.67 -23.57
C TYR A 263 24.44 -42.07 -23.75
N ARG A 264 24.66 -43.30 -24.21
CA ARG A 264 25.96 -43.78 -24.70
C ARG A 264 25.88 -44.05 -26.18
N LEU A 265 26.95 -43.74 -26.87
CA LEU A 265 27.14 -44.09 -28.26
C LEU A 265 28.01 -45.34 -28.35
N PHE A 266 27.56 -46.32 -29.14
CA PHE A 266 28.29 -47.56 -29.39
C PHE A 266 28.52 -47.74 -30.89
N LEU A 267 29.74 -48.10 -31.25
CA LEU A 267 30.10 -48.46 -32.61
C LEU A 267 29.78 -49.93 -32.85
N VAL A 268 28.83 -50.21 -33.75
CA VAL A 268 28.55 -51.58 -34.18
C VAL A 268 29.46 -51.91 -35.35
N VAL A 269 30.59 -52.54 -35.01
CA VAL A 269 31.73 -52.81 -35.92
C VAL A 269 31.32 -53.61 -37.16
N SER A 270 30.29 -54.44 -37.08
CA SER A 270 29.81 -55.24 -38.20
C SER A 270 29.11 -54.44 -39.30
N ASN A 271 28.54 -53.26 -38.99
CA ASN A 271 27.61 -52.56 -39.88
C ASN A 271 27.92 -51.06 -40.08
N THR A 272 29.05 -50.55 -39.58
CA THR A 272 29.51 -49.14 -39.76
C THR A 272 28.51 -48.06 -39.31
N PHE A 273 27.53 -48.40 -38.45
CA PHE A 273 26.62 -47.41 -37.84
C PHE A 273 26.88 -47.24 -36.34
N ILE A 274 26.48 -46.07 -35.83
CA ILE A 274 26.53 -45.73 -34.40
C ILE A 274 25.13 -45.96 -33.84
N GLU A 275 25.03 -46.77 -32.79
CA GLU A 275 23.81 -46.91 -31.99
C GLU A 275 23.90 -46.01 -30.75
N SER A 276 22.76 -45.49 -30.31
CA SER A 276 22.64 -44.82 -29.03
C SER A 276 21.76 -45.64 -28.09
N GLY A 277 22.16 -45.73 -26.83
CA GLY A 277 21.36 -46.37 -25.78
C GLY A 277 21.28 -45.48 -24.54
N PRO A 278 20.10 -45.35 -23.90
CA PRO A 278 19.95 -44.53 -22.70
C PRO A 278 20.75 -45.11 -21.54
N ILE A 279 21.31 -44.23 -20.71
CA ILE A 279 21.94 -44.62 -19.46
C ILE A 279 20.87 -45.10 -18.48
N MET A 280 21.14 -46.26 -17.87
CA MET A 280 20.37 -46.82 -16.77
C MET A 280 20.99 -46.46 -15.42
N TYR A 281 20.26 -45.72 -14.61
CA TYR A 281 20.60 -45.43 -13.21
C TYR A 281 20.02 -46.50 -12.26
N PRO A 282 20.48 -46.56 -10.98
CA PRO A 282 19.95 -47.49 -9.99
C PRO A 282 18.42 -47.51 -9.91
N LYS A 283 17.86 -48.66 -9.51
CA LYS A 283 16.40 -48.91 -9.46
C LYS A 283 15.72 -48.90 -10.85
N ASN A 284 16.42 -49.34 -11.89
CA ASN A 284 15.91 -49.44 -13.26
C ASN A 284 15.35 -48.11 -13.80
N CYS A 285 16.11 -47.02 -13.65
CA CYS A 285 15.71 -45.68 -14.07
C CYS A 285 16.43 -45.27 -15.38
N PRO A 286 15.81 -45.42 -16.56
CA PRO A 286 16.36 -44.95 -17.84
C PRO A 286 16.20 -43.45 -18.02
N CYS A 287 17.25 -42.79 -18.51
CA CYS A 287 17.23 -41.36 -18.84
C CYS A 287 16.28 -40.96 -19.96
N GLU A 288 15.83 -41.90 -20.78
CA GLU A 288 14.81 -41.69 -21.80
C GLU A 288 13.43 -41.42 -21.18
N VAL A 289 13.14 -42.02 -20.02
CA VAL A 289 11.81 -41.97 -19.39
C VAL A 289 11.74 -40.87 -18.33
N SER A 290 12.83 -40.62 -17.61
CA SER A 290 12.85 -39.58 -16.57
C SER A 290 14.19 -38.85 -16.52
N PRO A 291 14.19 -37.50 -16.47
CA PRO A 291 15.42 -36.72 -16.34
C PRO A 291 15.98 -36.78 -14.91
N THR A 292 15.13 -37.08 -13.92
CA THR A 292 15.51 -37.10 -12.50
C THR A 292 16.24 -38.37 -12.09
N CYS A 293 16.40 -39.34 -13.02
CA CYS A 293 17.18 -40.54 -12.76
C CYS A 293 18.60 -40.19 -12.33
N SER A 294 18.98 -40.69 -11.15
CA SER A 294 20.26 -40.37 -10.54
C SER A 294 20.83 -41.56 -9.77
N GLY A 295 22.10 -41.44 -9.42
CA GLY A 295 22.80 -42.35 -8.53
C GLY A 295 23.95 -41.64 -7.83
N PRO A 296 24.55 -42.28 -6.82
CA PRO A 296 25.68 -41.70 -6.11
C PRO A 296 26.84 -41.45 -7.07
N LEU A 297 27.50 -40.30 -6.89
CA LEU A 297 28.76 -40.00 -7.56
C LEU A 297 29.92 -40.57 -6.72
N ALA A 298 30.81 -41.29 -7.38
CA ALA A 298 31.87 -42.02 -6.72
C ALA A 298 33.15 -42.02 -7.54
N ILE A 299 34.27 -42.31 -6.88
CA ILE A 299 35.50 -42.75 -7.50
C ILE A 299 35.35 -44.24 -7.80
N TYR A 300 35.62 -44.64 -9.04
CA TYR A 300 35.53 -46.02 -9.50
C TYR A 300 36.92 -46.56 -9.85
N ASN A 301 37.11 -47.85 -9.58
CA ASN A 301 38.19 -48.59 -10.21
C ASN A 301 37.80 -48.89 -11.66
N PHE A 302 38.68 -48.57 -12.60
CA PHE A 302 38.40 -48.74 -14.02
C PHE A 302 38.27 -50.22 -14.41
N SER A 303 39.10 -51.09 -13.83
CA SER A 303 39.22 -52.49 -14.25
C SER A 303 37.96 -53.30 -13.98
N ASP A 304 37.26 -53.05 -12.87
CA ASP A 304 36.10 -53.83 -12.43
C ASP A 304 34.84 -52.97 -12.24
N SER A 305 34.91 -51.66 -12.46
CA SER A 305 33.81 -50.71 -12.26
C SER A 305 33.24 -50.68 -10.83
N THR A 306 34.01 -51.10 -9.83
CA THR A 306 33.57 -51.06 -8.43
C THR A 306 33.80 -49.66 -7.82
N PRO A 307 32.86 -49.15 -6.99
CA PRO A 307 33.04 -47.87 -6.31
C PRO A 307 34.04 -48.02 -5.16
N VAL A 308 35.15 -47.28 -5.22
CA VAL A 308 36.20 -47.26 -4.20
C VAL A 308 35.91 -46.22 -3.12
N PHE A 309 35.30 -45.10 -3.53
CA PHE A 309 34.87 -44.05 -2.61
C PHE A 309 33.63 -43.35 -3.16
N VAL A 310 32.50 -43.50 -2.46
CA VAL A 310 31.30 -42.71 -2.74
C VAL A 310 31.48 -41.34 -2.12
N VAL A 311 31.34 -40.27 -2.92
CA VAL A 311 31.46 -38.89 -2.43
C VAL A 311 30.15 -38.54 -1.74
N PRO A 312 30.14 -38.39 -0.40
CA PRO A 312 28.93 -38.10 0.37
C PRO A 312 28.20 -36.87 -0.19
N GLY A 313 26.89 -36.98 -0.33
CA GLY A 313 26.02 -35.92 -0.84
C GLY A 313 26.01 -35.74 -2.36
N MET A 314 27.04 -36.19 -3.07
CA MET A 314 27.16 -35.94 -4.50
C MET A 314 26.47 -36.99 -5.34
N HIS A 315 25.77 -36.54 -6.38
CA HIS A 315 25.04 -37.38 -7.31
C HIS A 315 25.53 -37.17 -8.74
N ARG A 316 25.33 -38.22 -9.56
CA ARG A 316 25.33 -38.15 -11.02
C ARG A 316 23.92 -38.44 -11.50
N ALA A 317 23.53 -37.83 -12.60
CA ALA A 317 22.20 -37.96 -13.19
C ALA A 317 22.27 -37.81 -14.71
N CYS A 318 21.13 -37.97 -15.38
CA CYS A 318 21.04 -37.84 -16.84
C CYS A 318 21.65 -36.53 -17.34
N TYR A 319 21.37 -35.42 -16.66
CA TYR A 319 21.95 -34.11 -16.94
C TYR A 319 22.68 -33.58 -15.70
N ILE A 320 23.67 -32.72 -15.93
CA ILE A 320 24.47 -32.14 -14.85
C ILE A 320 23.63 -31.29 -13.90
N ILE A 321 22.60 -30.61 -14.41
CA ILE A 321 21.68 -29.83 -13.59
C ILE A 321 20.87 -30.74 -12.65
N GLU A 322 20.39 -31.89 -13.14
CA GLU A 322 19.66 -32.88 -12.33
C GLU A 322 20.57 -33.51 -11.27
N ALA A 323 21.85 -33.72 -11.62
CA ALA A 323 22.86 -34.22 -10.71
C ALA A 323 23.10 -33.21 -9.57
N LEU A 324 23.27 -31.93 -9.91
CA LEU A 324 23.46 -30.85 -8.93
C LEU A 324 22.25 -30.70 -8.02
N LEU A 325 21.04 -30.60 -8.58
CA LEU A 325 19.81 -30.37 -7.82
C LEU A 325 19.55 -31.44 -6.77
N GLN A 326 19.97 -32.68 -7.02
CA GLN A 326 19.85 -33.80 -6.09
C GLN A 326 21.05 -33.93 -5.14
N SER A 327 22.14 -33.22 -5.41
CA SER A 327 23.34 -33.24 -4.58
C SER A 327 23.21 -32.33 -3.35
N THR A 328 23.93 -32.68 -2.29
CA THR A 328 24.21 -31.85 -1.12
C THR A 328 25.70 -31.50 -1.10
N LEU A 329 26.11 -30.58 -0.24
CA LEU A 329 27.51 -30.17 -0.09
C LEU A 329 28.18 -30.81 1.14
N GLU A 330 27.61 -31.87 1.72
CA GLU A 330 28.01 -32.42 3.01
C GLU A 330 29.49 -32.83 3.08
N CYS A 331 30.05 -33.41 2.01
CA CYS A 331 31.48 -33.73 1.95
C CYS A 331 32.35 -32.47 2.02
N PHE A 332 31.89 -31.36 1.45
CA PHE A 332 32.63 -30.10 1.34
C PHE A 332 32.66 -29.29 2.63
N TYR A 333 31.81 -29.63 3.60
CA TYR A 333 31.89 -29.16 4.99
C TYR A 333 32.84 -30.02 5.85
N ASN A 334 33.17 -31.23 5.42
CA ASN A 334 33.91 -32.20 6.22
C ASN A 334 35.37 -32.33 5.75
N HIS A 335 36.30 -31.89 6.59
CA HIS A 335 37.73 -31.93 6.28
C HIS A 335 38.26 -33.34 5.97
N ALA A 336 37.85 -34.35 6.73
CA ALA A 336 38.29 -35.73 6.49
C ALA A 336 37.73 -36.28 5.16
N CYS A 337 36.51 -35.90 4.79
CA CYS A 337 35.93 -36.26 3.51
C CYS A 337 36.70 -35.64 2.34
N LEU A 338 37.00 -34.34 2.43
CA LEU A 338 37.79 -33.63 1.42
C LEU A 338 39.19 -34.22 1.28
N GLN A 339 39.89 -34.49 2.38
CA GLN A 339 41.21 -35.14 2.35
C GLN A 339 41.16 -36.50 1.67
N ARG A 340 40.14 -37.30 1.98
CA ARG A 340 39.94 -38.60 1.32
C ARG A 340 39.66 -38.45 -0.17
N LEU A 341 38.83 -37.48 -0.56
CA LEU A 341 38.56 -37.17 -1.97
C LEU A 341 39.84 -36.75 -2.70
N GLN A 342 40.63 -35.85 -2.10
CA GLN A 342 41.90 -35.37 -2.64
C GLN A 342 42.91 -36.49 -2.87
N SER A 343 42.93 -37.54 -2.03
CA SER A 343 43.84 -38.67 -2.21
C SER A 343 43.64 -39.44 -3.54
N TYR A 344 42.48 -39.30 -4.18
CA TYR A 344 42.20 -39.89 -5.50
C TYR A 344 42.44 -38.93 -6.66
N ILE A 345 42.63 -37.64 -6.38
CA ILE A 345 42.84 -36.59 -7.38
C ILE A 345 44.36 -36.39 -7.48
N LEU A 346 44.96 -36.98 -8.52
CA LEU A 346 46.40 -36.91 -8.79
C LEU A 346 46.73 -35.59 -9.51
N SER A 347 46.61 -34.46 -8.80
CA SER A 347 46.99 -33.15 -9.35
C SER A 347 48.35 -32.70 -8.80
N GLU A 348 49.27 -32.33 -9.70
CA GLU A 348 50.58 -31.77 -9.34
C GLU A 348 50.50 -30.33 -8.80
N VAL A 349 49.32 -29.70 -8.89
CA VAL A 349 49.11 -28.32 -8.45
C VAL A 349 48.56 -28.32 -7.02
N PRO A 350 49.36 -27.96 -6.00
CA PRO A 350 48.85 -27.80 -4.65
C PRO A 350 47.93 -26.57 -4.61
N ILE A 351 46.66 -26.79 -4.26
CA ILE A 351 45.71 -25.70 -3.98
C ILE A 351 45.33 -25.73 -2.50
N GLY A 352 45.24 -24.55 -1.88
CA GLY A 352 44.75 -24.40 -0.51
C GLY A 352 43.24 -24.63 -0.46
N ILE A 353 42.82 -25.89 -0.31
CA ILE A 353 41.39 -26.22 -0.17
C ILE A 353 40.95 -25.95 1.26
N THR A 354 40.02 -25.02 1.41
CA THR A 354 39.39 -24.75 2.70
C THR A 354 37.98 -25.35 2.67
N PRO A 355 37.61 -26.21 3.63
CA PRO A 355 36.24 -26.69 3.76
C PRO A 355 35.26 -25.53 3.94
N LEU A 356 34.01 -25.73 3.53
CA LEU A 356 32.93 -24.84 3.91
C LEU A 356 32.79 -24.83 5.44
N ASN A 357 32.45 -23.67 6.00
CA ASN A 357 32.40 -23.47 7.44
C ASN A 357 31.00 -23.81 7.97
N ALA A 358 30.89 -24.97 8.63
CA ALA A 358 29.66 -25.44 9.27
C ALA A 358 29.25 -24.63 10.51
N ALA A 359 30.16 -23.83 11.09
CA ALA A 359 29.88 -22.97 12.24
C ALA A 359 29.32 -21.60 11.86
N LEU A 360 29.36 -21.22 10.57
CA LEU A 360 28.66 -20.02 10.10
C LEU A 360 27.15 -20.23 10.26
N LYS A 361 26.47 -19.19 10.73
CA LYS A 361 25.01 -19.19 10.78
C LYS A 361 24.49 -19.22 9.35
N SER A 362 23.82 -20.33 8.99
CA SER A 362 23.19 -20.50 7.70
C SER A 362 21.69 -20.72 7.88
N SER A 363 20.91 -20.22 6.92
CA SER A 363 19.49 -20.49 6.77
C SER A 363 19.24 -21.93 6.28
N TYR A 364 20.29 -22.64 5.85
CA TYR A 364 20.24 -23.99 5.31
C TYR A 364 20.97 -24.99 6.21
N SER A 365 20.50 -26.24 6.20
CA SER A 365 21.21 -27.35 6.83
C SER A 365 22.34 -27.86 5.94
N ILE A 366 23.36 -28.48 6.54
CA ILE A 366 24.50 -29.07 5.79
C ILE A 366 24.04 -30.13 4.77
N ASN A 367 22.96 -30.85 5.08
CA ASN A 367 22.35 -31.85 4.20
C ASN A 367 21.26 -31.29 3.27
N SER A 368 21.11 -29.96 3.20
CA SER A 368 20.21 -29.34 2.22
C SER A 368 20.73 -29.59 0.81
N THR A 369 19.81 -29.92 -0.11
CA THR A 369 20.16 -30.12 -1.51
C THR A 369 20.38 -28.79 -2.21
N ILE A 370 21.16 -28.77 -3.29
CA ILE A 370 21.31 -27.56 -4.11
C ILE A 370 19.96 -27.07 -4.64
N LYS A 371 19.00 -27.98 -4.89
CA LYS A 371 17.62 -27.57 -5.20
C LYS A 371 17.01 -26.73 -4.09
N GLN A 372 17.11 -27.16 -2.83
CA GLN A 372 16.55 -26.41 -1.69
C GLN A 372 17.21 -25.04 -1.55
N LEU A 373 18.50 -24.94 -1.83
CA LEU A 373 19.20 -23.65 -1.90
C LEU A 373 18.61 -22.79 -3.02
N LEU A 374 18.54 -23.30 -4.26
CA LEU A 374 18.04 -22.57 -5.43
C LEU A 374 16.55 -22.19 -5.35
N ASP A 375 15.72 -23.00 -4.70
CA ASP A 375 14.30 -22.72 -4.45
C ASP A 375 14.12 -21.43 -3.61
N GLN A 376 15.19 -20.93 -2.99
CA GLN A 376 15.26 -19.65 -2.27
C GLN A 376 16.43 -18.77 -2.76
N LEU A 377 16.83 -18.92 -4.04
CA LEU A 377 17.91 -18.17 -4.69
C LEU A 377 19.25 -18.22 -3.94
N MET A 378 19.51 -19.29 -3.18
CA MET A 378 20.71 -19.48 -2.38
C MET A 378 20.97 -18.31 -1.40
N ILE A 379 19.94 -17.59 -0.97
CA ILE A 379 20.06 -16.42 -0.09
C ILE A 379 20.17 -16.87 1.36
N GLU A 380 21.23 -16.45 2.04
CA GLU A 380 21.39 -16.63 3.49
C GLU A 380 20.62 -15.57 4.27
N GLU A 381 20.80 -14.31 3.87
CA GLU A 381 20.19 -13.16 4.51
C GLU A 381 19.69 -12.16 3.47
N TRP A 382 18.53 -11.55 3.76
CA TRP A 382 17.93 -10.49 2.96
C TRP A 382 17.46 -9.39 3.90
N THR A 383 18.17 -8.26 3.90
CA THR A 383 17.86 -7.11 4.75
C THR A 383 17.46 -5.91 3.89
N TRP A 384 16.66 -5.05 4.49
CA TRP A 384 16.29 -3.78 3.87
C TRP A 384 16.14 -2.72 4.95
N SER A 385 16.38 -1.48 4.57
CA SER A 385 16.19 -0.31 5.43
C SER A 385 15.46 0.77 4.66
N SER A 386 14.55 1.48 5.33
CA SER A 386 13.82 2.59 4.75
C SER A 386 14.23 3.92 5.36
N HIS A 387 14.23 4.96 4.54
CA HIS A 387 14.63 6.30 4.91
C HIS A 387 13.41 7.24 4.91
N TYR A 388 12.62 7.20 6.00
CA TYR A 388 11.36 7.97 6.08
C TYR A 388 11.56 9.48 6.00
N GLU A 389 12.62 10.03 6.61
CA GLU A 389 12.94 11.45 6.53
C GLU A 389 13.30 11.86 5.08
N GLN A 390 14.05 11.02 4.35
CA GLN A 390 14.35 11.27 2.94
C GLN A 390 13.06 11.25 2.10
N TYR A 391 12.15 10.32 2.38
CA TYR A 391 10.81 10.30 1.79
C TYR A 391 10.05 11.62 2.05
N TYR A 392 10.00 12.09 3.30
CA TYR A 392 9.32 13.33 3.67
C TYR A 392 9.91 14.53 2.92
N ASN A 393 11.24 14.63 2.92
CA ASN A 393 11.98 15.69 2.25
C ASN A 393 11.77 15.68 0.73
N HIS A 394 11.60 14.50 0.12
CA HIS A 394 11.24 14.36 -1.29
C HIS A 394 9.78 14.74 -1.57
N CYS A 395 8.83 14.29 -0.75
CA CYS A 395 7.42 14.67 -0.83
C CYS A 395 7.26 16.20 -0.76
N ARG A 396 8.03 16.88 0.10
CA ARG A 396 8.11 18.34 0.27
C ARG A 396 6.71 18.97 0.39
N PRO A 397 6.03 18.81 1.55
CA PRO A 397 4.66 19.26 1.71
C PRO A 397 4.52 20.78 1.51
N VAL A 398 3.48 21.20 0.79
CA VAL A 398 3.24 22.62 0.51
C VAL A 398 2.65 23.30 1.75
N ASP A 399 1.63 22.69 2.30
CA ASP A 399 1.00 23.05 3.57
C ASP A 399 0.51 21.79 4.27
N CYS A 400 0.23 21.91 5.56
CA CYS A 400 -0.40 20.87 6.37
C CYS A 400 -1.62 21.45 7.05
N LYS A 401 -2.70 20.67 7.09
CA LYS A 401 -3.97 21.05 7.74
C LYS A 401 -4.30 20.02 8.79
N TYR A 402 -4.69 20.46 9.97
CA TYR A 402 -5.20 19.58 11.02
C TYR A 402 -6.41 20.20 11.68
N SER A 403 -7.27 19.34 12.20
CA SER A 403 -8.49 19.77 12.89
C SER A 403 -8.51 19.28 14.32
N TYR A 404 -8.91 20.16 15.24
CA TYR A 404 -9.14 19.82 16.65
C TYR A 404 -10.50 20.34 17.10
N LYS A 405 -11.05 19.69 18.12
CA LYS A 405 -12.32 20.09 18.72
C LYS A 405 -12.07 21.18 19.76
N SER A 406 -12.73 22.31 19.60
CA SER A 406 -12.73 23.42 20.55
C SER A 406 -14.16 23.75 20.95
N THR A 407 -14.35 24.23 22.17
CA THR A 407 -15.65 24.80 22.59
C THR A 407 -15.86 26.15 21.90
N ASN A 408 -17.12 26.56 21.75
CA ASN A 408 -17.44 27.88 21.23
C ASN A 408 -16.72 28.99 22.00
N SER A 409 -16.22 29.99 21.28
CA SER A 409 -15.54 31.13 21.90
C SER A 409 -16.52 31.91 22.78
N VAL A 410 -16.02 32.52 23.85
CA VAL A 410 -16.83 33.35 24.76
C VAL A 410 -17.55 34.46 23.99
N ILE A 411 -16.90 35.03 22.97
CA ILE A 411 -17.48 36.06 22.09
C ILE A 411 -18.69 35.50 21.32
N TYR A 412 -18.60 34.27 20.81
CA TYR A 412 -19.73 33.61 20.15
C TYR A 412 -20.90 33.37 21.12
N ILE A 413 -20.61 32.91 22.34
CA ILE A 413 -21.63 32.69 23.37
C ILE A 413 -22.34 34.00 23.73
N VAL A 414 -21.58 35.08 23.92
CA VAL A 414 -22.13 36.41 24.25
C VAL A 414 -22.96 36.98 23.10
N THR A 415 -22.45 36.92 21.87
CA THR A 415 -23.18 37.41 20.69
C THR A 415 -24.44 36.61 20.40
N ALA A 416 -24.41 35.28 20.55
CA ALA A 416 -25.59 34.43 20.48
C ALA A 416 -26.61 34.77 21.57
N SER A 417 -26.16 35.07 22.80
CA SER A 417 -27.02 35.49 23.91
C SER A 417 -27.73 36.81 23.61
N ILE A 418 -26.98 37.81 23.13
CA ILE A 418 -27.53 39.12 22.74
C ILE A 418 -28.50 38.96 21.57
N GLY A 419 -28.19 38.13 20.57
CA GLY A 419 -29.07 37.85 19.44
C GLY A 419 -30.38 37.17 19.85
N LEU A 420 -30.33 36.21 20.77
CA LEU A 420 -31.52 35.55 21.31
C LEU A 420 -32.40 36.51 22.10
N LEU A 421 -31.81 37.30 23.00
CA LEU A 421 -32.55 38.29 23.79
C LEU A 421 -33.12 39.41 22.91
N GLY A 422 -32.34 39.90 21.95
CA GLY A 422 -32.78 40.93 21.00
C GLY A 422 -33.89 40.44 20.08
N GLY A 423 -33.79 39.21 19.58
CA GLY A 423 -34.84 38.57 18.80
C GLY A 423 -36.14 38.40 19.60
N LEU A 424 -36.03 37.95 20.85
CA LEU A 424 -37.18 37.80 21.74
C LEU A 424 -37.91 39.13 21.97
N VAL A 425 -37.19 40.20 22.28
CA VAL A 425 -37.77 41.54 22.50
C VAL A 425 -38.44 42.07 21.23
N THR A 426 -37.82 41.86 20.07
CA THR A 426 -38.36 42.34 18.78
C THR A 426 -39.64 41.60 18.42
N VAL A 427 -39.67 40.28 18.58
CA VAL A 427 -40.88 39.46 18.35
C VAL A 427 -41.99 39.85 19.31
N LEU A 428 -41.69 40.05 20.60
CA LEU A 428 -42.67 40.51 21.59
C LEU A 428 -43.27 41.86 21.20
N LYS A 429 -42.44 42.82 20.78
CA LYS A 429 -42.91 44.15 20.35
C LYS A 429 -43.84 44.12 19.14
N VAL A 430 -43.72 43.12 18.26
CA VAL A 430 -44.59 42.95 17.09
C VAL A 430 -45.83 42.14 17.44
N MET A 431 -45.68 41.06 18.21
CA MET A 431 -46.77 40.15 18.54
C MET A 431 -47.77 40.75 19.54
N ILE A 432 -47.31 41.54 20.52
CA ILE A 432 -48.19 42.17 21.52
C ILE A 432 -49.25 43.06 20.85
N PRO A 433 -48.91 44.04 19.99
CA PRO A 433 -49.93 44.86 19.34
C PRO A 433 -50.83 44.07 18.39
N LEU A 434 -50.32 43.05 17.70
CA LEU A 434 -51.11 42.14 16.86
C LEU A 434 -52.15 41.35 17.68
N LEU A 435 -51.74 40.82 18.84
CA LEU A 435 -52.64 40.12 19.76
C LEU A 435 -53.68 41.07 20.37
N VAL A 436 -53.27 42.28 20.74
CA VAL A 436 -54.19 43.31 21.24
C VAL A 436 -55.23 43.70 20.18
N GLN A 437 -54.82 43.88 18.92
CA GLN A 437 -55.75 44.16 17.82
C GLN A 437 -56.71 43.00 17.56
N LEU A 438 -56.21 41.76 17.56
CA LEU A 438 -57.05 40.55 17.45
C LEU A 438 -58.04 40.43 18.61
N GLN A 439 -57.63 40.79 19.82
CA GLN A 439 -58.49 40.74 21.01
C GLN A 439 -59.55 41.85 20.99
N GLN A 440 -59.20 43.04 20.50
CA GLN A 440 -60.14 44.13 20.26
C GLN A 440 -61.16 43.75 19.18
N GLU A 441 -60.74 43.16 18.07
CA GLU A 441 -61.62 42.63 17.00
C GLU A 441 -62.58 41.55 17.53
N LEU A 442 -62.09 40.61 18.35
CA LEU A 442 -62.91 39.55 18.94
C LEU A 442 -63.88 40.08 20.01
N ASN A 443 -63.47 41.05 20.82
CA ASN A 443 -64.35 41.71 21.79
C ASN A 443 -65.39 42.61 21.12
N PHE A 444 -65.04 43.30 20.02
CA PHE A 444 -65.96 44.09 19.24
C PHE A 444 -67.05 43.20 18.60
N LYS A 445 -66.67 42.04 18.04
CA LYS A 445 -67.63 41.03 17.53
C LYS A 445 -68.53 40.44 18.63
N ARG A 446 -68.02 40.25 19.86
CA ARG A 446 -68.86 39.84 21.01
C ARG A 446 -69.83 40.94 21.47
N SER A 447 -69.49 42.22 21.34
CA SER A 447 -70.37 43.32 21.75
C SER A 447 -71.56 43.56 20.81
N HIS A 448 -71.45 43.18 19.52
CA HIS A 448 -72.51 43.36 18.53
C HIS A 448 -73.51 42.20 18.40
N GLN A 449 -73.36 41.12 19.18
CA GLN A 449 -74.33 40.02 19.23
C GLN A 449 -75.32 40.09 20.41
N ASN A 450 -75.37 41.19 21.16
CA ASN A 450 -76.39 41.40 22.20
C ASN A 450 -76.94 42.85 22.23
N PRO A 451 -78.11 43.12 21.61
CA PRO A 451 -78.95 44.24 22.01
C PRO A 451 -80.16 43.70 22.80
N SER A 452 -80.05 43.70 24.13
CA SER A 452 -81.21 43.62 25.03
C SER A 452 -81.50 44.99 25.63
N SER A 453 -82.67 45.54 25.26
CA SER A 453 -83.57 46.38 26.06
C SER A 453 -82.96 47.56 26.84
N ASP A 454 -83.13 48.79 26.34
CA ASP A 454 -83.60 49.88 27.20
C ASP A 454 -84.11 51.11 26.40
N MET A 455 -85.01 51.84 27.04
CA MET A 455 -85.60 53.15 26.67
C MET A 455 -86.82 53.15 25.74
N GLN A 456 -87.86 52.53 26.27
CA GLN A 456 -89.25 52.91 26.07
C GLN A 456 -89.68 53.87 27.20
N TRP A 457 -89.48 55.18 27.03
CA TRP A 457 -90.15 56.20 27.85
C TRP A 457 -90.24 57.54 27.10
N ARG A 458 -91.49 57.97 26.85
CA ARG A 458 -91.99 59.28 26.37
C ARG A 458 -92.81 59.19 25.07
N ARG A 459 -94.00 58.59 25.20
CA ARG A 459 -95.18 59.00 24.42
C ARG A 459 -96.27 59.32 25.43
N ASP A 460 -96.31 60.59 25.82
CA ASP A 460 -97.49 61.30 26.31
C ASP A 460 -97.28 62.79 26.00
N ILE A 461 -98.37 63.46 25.62
CA ILE A 461 -98.53 64.90 25.31
C ILE A 461 -98.54 65.28 23.81
N THR A 462 -99.70 64.98 23.20
CA THR A 462 -100.55 65.80 22.28
C THR A 462 -100.01 66.34 20.95
N LYS A 463 -100.42 65.74 19.83
CA LYS A 463 -101.59 66.14 19.00
C LYS A 463 -101.92 65.07 17.97
#